data_AF-A0A2I9E5I0-F1
#
_entry.id   AF-A0A2I9E5I0-F1
#
_cell.length_a   1.000
_cell.length_b   1.000
_cell.length_c   1.000
_cell.angle_alpha   90.00
_cell.angle_beta   90.00
_cell.angle_gamma   90.00
#
_symmetry.space_group_name_H-M   'P 1'
#
loop_
_entity.id
_entity.type
_entity.pdbx_description
1 polymer ?
#
loop_
_entity_poly.entity_id
_entity_poly.type
_entity_poly.pdbx_seq_one_letter_code
_entity_poly.pdbx_strand_id
1 'polypeptide(L)'
;MKYGRTTEKFLNSYFFFAYMSNVNSKICNYITREWLLPWLKAGKSQSSFAIRHNIDESTVRKIKGKKEYRIPVETLSKICEAKNLKLSDFFLLVGI
;
A
#
# COMPACT_ATOMS: atom_id res chain seq x y z
N MET A 1 30.27 -4.65 6.87
CA MET A 1 29.14 -3.79 6.46
C MET A 1 28.99 -3.80 4.93
N LYS A 2 27.99 -4.52 4.39
CA LYS A 2 27.60 -4.47 2.96
C LYS A 2 26.08 -4.70 2.81
N TYR A 3 25.26 -3.76 3.29
CA TYR A 3 23.79 -3.85 3.21
C TYR A 3 23.14 -2.80 2.28
N GLY A 4 23.92 -2.11 1.42
CA GLY A 4 23.40 -1.01 0.58
C GLY A 4 23.10 -1.34 -0.89
N ARG A 5 23.69 -2.41 -1.46
CA ARG A 5 23.70 -2.60 -2.93
C ARG A 5 22.51 -3.40 -3.49
N THR A 6 21.74 -4.09 -2.63
CA THR A 6 20.66 -5.01 -3.06
C THR A 6 19.29 -4.32 -3.10
N THR A 7 19.03 -3.36 -2.21
CA THR A 7 17.78 -2.59 -2.15
C THR A 7 17.56 -1.71 -3.37
N GLU A 8 18.61 -1.09 -3.90
CA GLU A 8 18.54 -0.17 -5.04
C GLU A 8 18.21 -0.90 -6.35
N LYS A 9 18.79 -2.09 -6.57
CA LYS A 9 18.44 -2.97 -7.70
C LYS A 9 17.01 -3.49 -7.61
N PHE A 10 16.54 -3.78 -6.39
CA PHE A 10 15.16 -4.20 -6.14
C PHE A 10 14.18 -3.07 -6.43
N LEU A 11 14.47 -1.85 -5.97
CA LEU A 11 13.66 -0.65 -6.20
C LEU A 11 13.58 -0.30 -7.69
N ASN A 12 14.70 -0.31 -8.41
CA ASN A 12 14.75 -0.01 -9.84
C ASN A 12 14.01 -1.04 -10.70
N SER A 13 14.14 -2.33 -10.38
CA SER A 13 13.35 -3.38 -11.02
C SER A 13 11.85 -3.21 -10.73
N TYR A 14 11.48 -2.86 -9.50
CA TYR A 14 10.09 -2.58 -9.12
C TYR A 14 9.50 -1.34 -9.81
N PHE A 15 10.32 -0.31 -10.03
CA PHE A 15 9.94 0.89 -10.79
C PHE A 15 9.66 0.58 -12.25
N PHE A 16 10.44 -0.29 -12.89
CA PHE A 16 10.23 -0.70 -14.28
C PHE A 16 8.94 -1.54 -14.44
N PHE A 17 8.62 -2.42 -13.49
CA PHE A 17 7.34 -3.15 -13.46
C PHE A 17 6.13 -2.26 -13.11
N ALA A 18 6.33 -1.14 -12.38
CA ALA A 18 5.25 -0.21 -12.06
C ALA A 18 4.68 0.54 -13.27
N TYR A 19 5.44 0.62 -14.38
CA TYR A 19 5.01 1.31 -15.59
C TYR A 19 3.92 0.57 -16.39
N MET A 20 3.75 -0.75 -16.18
CA MET A 20 2.61 -1.53 -16.72
C MET A 20 1.54 -1.79 -15.65
N SER A 21 1.06 -0.76 -14.95
CA SER A 21 0.18 -0.94 -13.78
C SER A 21 -1.30 -0.79 -14.07
N ASN A 22 -2.02 -1.89 -13.89
CA ASN A 22 -3.46 -1.92 -13.61
C ASN A 22 -3.79 -0.98 -12.43
N VAL A 23 -4.94 -0.29 -12.49
CA VAL A 23 -5.47 0.63 -11.44
C VAL A 23 -5.38 0.00 -10.05
N ASN A 24 -5.70 -1.30 -9.93
CA ASN A 24 -5.62 -2.05 -8.68
C ASN A 24 -4.21 -2.05 -8.07
N SER A 25 -3.19 -2.23 -8.91
CA SER A 25 -1.79 -2.24 -8.50
C SER A 25 -1.32 -0.85 -8.08
N LYS A 26 -1.76 0.22 -8.76
CA LYS A 26 -1.44 1.60 -8.35
C LYS A 26 -1.98 1.91 -6.95
N ILE A 27 -3.25 1.57 -6.70
CA ILE A 27 -3.89 1.72 -5.39
C ILE A 27 -3.15 0.95 -4.31
N CYS A 28 -2.88 -0.35 -4.52
CA CYS A 28 -2.18 -1.19 -3.55
C CYS A 28 -0.75 -0.69 -3.27
N ASN A 29 -0.03 -0.29 -4.33
CA ASN A 29 1.31 0.25 -4.21
C ASN A 29 1.34 1.56 -3.42
N TYR A 30 0.40 2.47 -3.70
CA TYR A 30 0.29 3.73 -2.97
C TYR A 30 0.05 3.48 -1.48
N ILE A 31 -0.97 2.68 -1.13
CA ILE A 31 -1.29 2.34 0.26
C ILE A 31 -0.07 1.70 0.94
N THR A 32 0.62 0.80 0.24
CA THR A 32 1.80 0.14 0.79
C THR A 32 2.94 1.14 1.04
N ARG A 33 3.28 1.98 0.06
CA ARG A 33 4.43 2.88 0.11
C ARG A 33 4.21 4.07 1.04
N GLU A 34 3.05 4.69 0.96
CA GLU A 34 2.77 5.94 1.66
C GLU A 34 2.20 5.71 3.06
N TRP A 35 1.49 4.60 3.29
CA TRP A 35 0.78 4.39 4.57
C TRP A 35 1.34 3.21 5.36
N LEU A 36 1.44 2.02 4.76
CA LEU A 36 1.85 0.82 5.49
C LEU A 36 3.35 0.82 5.82
N LEU A 37 4.24 1.11 4.86
CA LEU A 37 5.68 1.08 5.11
C LEU A 37 6.11 2.12 6.16
N PRO A 38 5.65 3.38 6.15
CA PRO A 38 5.94 4.34 7.22
C PRO A 38 5.41 3.87 8.57
N TRP A 39 4.22 3.25 8.61
CA TRP A 39 3.66 2.66 9.82
C TRP A 39 4.57 1.58 10.42
N LEU A 40 5.07 0.67 9.59
CA LEU A 40 5.99 -0.39 10.02
C LEU A 40 7.36 0.18 10.44
N LYS A 41 7.87 1.19 9.74
CA LYS A 41 9.13 1.87 10.10
C LYS A 41 9.05 2.57 11.45
N ALA A 42 7.85 3.00 11.86
CA ALA A 42 7.60 3.54 13.20
C ALA A 42 7.51 2.46 14.30
N GLY A 43 7.86 1.20 14.00
CA GLY A 43 7.87 0.10 14.96
C GLY A 43 6.50 -0.54 15.22
N LYS A 44 5.46 -0.15 14.47
CA LYS A 44 4.10 -0.68 14.63
C LYS A 44 3.91 -1.95 13.77
N SER A 45 3.00 -2.83 14.18
CA SER A 45 2.75 -4.12 13.50
C SER A 45 1.73 -4.02 12.37
N GLN A 46 1.69 -5.02 11.48
CA GLN A 46 0.66 -5.14 10.44
C GLN A 46 -0.74 -5.29 11.05
N SER A 47 -0.87 -6.05 12.13
CA SER A 47 -2.13 -6.22 12.86
C SER A 47 -2.63 -4.88 13.42
N SER A 48 -1.74 -4.05 13.97
CA SER A 48 -2.12 -2.72 14.46
C SER A 48 -2.59 -1.77 13.35
N PHE A 49 -2.01 -1.88 12.14
CA PHE A 49 -2.49 -1.17 10.96
C PHE A 49 -3.90 -1.64 10.59
N ALA A 50 -4.11 -2.96 10.56
CA ALA A 50 -5.40 -3.57 10.23
C ALA A 50 -6.51 -3.09 11.18
N ILE A 51 -6.25 -3.14 12.49
CA ILE A 51 -7.15 -2.66 13.54
C ILE A 51 -7.43 -1.15 13.37
N ARG A 52 -6.38 -0.34 13.16
CA ARG A 52 -6.54 1.11 12.99
C ARG A 52 -7.41 1.49 11.81
N HIS A 53 -7.36 0.70 10.73
CA HIS A 53 -8.10 0.92 9.50
C HIS A 53 -9.39 0.09 9.38
N ASN A 54 -9.78 -0.61 10.46
CA ASN A 54 -10.97 -1.47 10.50
C ASN A 54 -11.04 -2.48 9.34
N ILE A 55 -9.93 -3.17 9.10
CA ILE A 55 -9.79 -4.24 8.09
C ILE A 55 -9.09 -5.46 8.70
N ASP A 56 -9.18 -6.60 8.01
CA ASP A 56 -8.44 -7.80 8.40
C ASP A 56 -6.95 -7.70 8.09
N GLU A 57 -6.12 -8.33 8.93
CA GLU A 57 -4.69 -8.45 8.65
C GLU A 57 -4.43 -9.23 7.34
N SER A 58 -5.32 -10.16 6.98
CA SER A 58 -5.29 -10.87 5.71
C SER A 58 -5.39 -9.92 4.51
N THR A 59 -6.20 -8.85 4.63
CA THR A 59 -6.33 -7.78 3.65
C THR A 59 -5.03 -6.98 3.55
N VAL A 60 -4.41 -6.63 4.68
CA VAL A 60 -3.09 -5.96 4.69
C VAL A 60 -2.03 -6.80 3.98
N ARG A 61 -2.03 -8.13 4.17
CA ARG A 61 -1.13 -9.05 3.47
C ARG A 61 -1.38 -9.09 1.97
N LYS A 62 -2.64 -9.02 1.52
CA LYS A 62 -3.00 -8.96 0.08
C LYS A 62 -2.54 -7.63 -0.54
N ILE A 63 -2.75 -6.51 0.15
CA ILE A 63 -2.33 -5.16 -0.29
C ILE A 63 -0.81 -5.10 -0.49
N LYS A 64 -0.03 -5.64 0.45
CA LYS A 64 1.45 -5.72 0.36
C LYS A 64 1.94 -6.82 -0.60
N GLY A 65 1.05 -7.71 -1.04
CA GLY A 65 1.39 -8.89 -1.81
C GLY A 65 1.93 -8.58 -3.20
N LYS A 66 2.62 -9.55 -3.81
CA LYS A 66 3.09 -9.46 -5.21
C LYS A 66 1.99 -9.74 -6.24
N LYS A 67 0.86 -10.33 -5.81
CA LYS A 67 -0.27 -10.64 -6.68
C LYS A 67 -1.16 -9.42 -6.81
N GLU A 68 -1.71 -9.20 -8.00
CA GLU A 68 -2.73 -8.19 -8.19
C GLU A 68 -3.90 -8.46 -7.23
N TYR A 69 -4.20 -7.49 -6.40
CA TYR A 69 -5.33 -7.54 -5.48
C TYR A 69 -6.33 -6.46 -5.83
N ARG A 70 -7.54 -6.89 -6.20
CA ARG A 70 -8.67 -5.99 -6.40
C ARG A 70 -9.30 -5.70 -5.05
N ILE A 71 -8.90 -4.58 -4.45
CA ILE A 71 -9.48 -4.10 -3.18
C ILE A 71 -10.97 -3.79 -3.41
N PRO A 72 -11.88 -4.32 -2.57
CA PRO A 72 -13.27 -3.88 -2.56
C PRO A 72 -13.37 -2.39 -2.21
N VAL A 73 -14.23 -1.64 -2.91
CA VAL A 73 -14.38 -0.18 -2.70
C VAL A 73 -14.72 0.15 -1.24
N GLU A 74 -15.57 -0.66 -0.60
CA GLU A 74 -15.89 -0.50 0.83
C GLU A 74 -14.63 -0.61 1.72
N THR A 75 -13.77 -1.58 1.45
CA THR A 75 -12.49 -1.74 2.17
C THR A 75 -11.58 -0.53 1.93
N LEU A 76 -11.51 -0.04 0.69
CA LEU A 76 -10.73 1.16 0.37
C LEU A 76 -11.27 2.39 1.11
N SER A 77 -12.60 2.53 1.19
CA SER A 77 -13.26 3.61 1.92
C SER A 77 -12.87 3.61 3.39
N LYS A 78 -12.96 2.45 4.07
CA LYS A 78 -12.55 2.30 5.48
C LYS A 78 -11.10 2.73 5.72
N ILE A 79 -10.18 2.36 4.82
CA ILE A 79 -8.77 2.74 4.94
C ILE A 79 -8.62 4.27 4.80
N CYS A 80 -9.33 4.89 3.85
CA CYS A 80 -9.31 6.34 3.62
C CYS A 80 -9.95 7.12 4.79
N GLU A 81 -11.09 6.66 5.29
CA GLU A 81 -11.82 7.24 6.43
C GLU A 81 -10.97 7.26 7.70
N ALA A 82 -10.24 6.19 8.00
CA ALA A 82 -9.30 6.14 9.12
C ALA A 82 -8.12 7.13 8.98
N LYS A 83 -7.94 7.72 7.79
CA LYS A 83 -7.01 8.82 7.52
C LYS A 83 -7.71 10.18 7.32
N ASN A 84 -9.01 10.26 7.57
CA ASN A 84 -9.84 11.43 7.32
C ASN A 84 -9.76 11.93 5.87
N LEU A 85 -9.74 10.99 4.91
CA LEU A 85 -9.60 11.24 3.49
C LEU A 85 -10.85 10.74 2.76
N LYS A 86 -11.41 11.54 1.84
CA LYS A 86 -12.48 11.07 0.95
C LYS A 86 -11.90 10.16 -0.12
N LEU A 87 -12.71 9.21 -0.59
CA LEU A 87 -12.31 8.30 -1.66
C LEU A 87 -11.97 9.04 -2.97
N SER A 88 -12.69 10.12 -3.28
CA SER A 88 -12.38 11.00 -4.43
C SER A 88 -10.97 11.59 -4.33
N ASP A 89 -10.62 12.10 -3.16
CA ASP A 89 -9.34 12.77 -2.92
C ASP A 89 -8.21 11.74 -2.96
N PHE A 90 -8.48 10.52 -2.50
CA PHE A 90 -7.56 9.40 -2.66
C PHE A 90 -7.23 9.12 -4.13
N PHE A 91 -8.22 9.03 -5.02
CA PHE A 91 -7.94 8.77 -6.43
C PHE A 91 -7.09 9.87 -7.08
N LEU A 92 -7.33 11.13 -6.72
CA LEU A 92 -6.47 12.25 -7.12
C LEU A 92 -5.03 12.10 -6.62
N LEU A 93 -4.82 11.68 -5.36
CA LEU A 93 -3.49 11.42 -4.80
C LEU A 93 -2.75 10.27 -5.51
N VAL A 94 -3.48 9.25 -5.98
CA VAL A 94 -2.93 8.12 -6.73
C VAL A 94 -2.67 8.48 -8.20
N GLY A 95 -3.30 9.54 -8.72
CA GLY A 95 -3.18 9.97 -10.11
C GLY A 95 -4.01 9.11 -11.06
N ILE A 96 -5.26 8.83 -10.69
CA ILE A 96 -6.25 8.06 -11.46
C ILE A 96 -7.54 8.87 -11.58
#